data_AF-A0A965BVZ8-F1
#
_entry.id   AF-A0A965BVZ8-F1
#
_cell.length_a   1.000
_cell.length_b   1.000
_cell.length_c   1.000
_cell.angle_alpha   90.00
_cell.angle_beta   90.00
_cell.angle_gamma   90.00
#
_symmetry.space_group_name_H-M   'P 1'
#
loop_
_entity.id
_entity.type
_entity.pdbx_description
1 polymer ?
#
loop_
_entity_poly.entity_id
_entity_poly.type
_entity_poly.pdbx_seq_one_letter_code
_entity_poly.pdbx_strand_id
1 'polypeptide(L)'
;MMDLTQAQEASRLLVAHWRAGQVLGALPEALCPRSRLEGYAIQAQLERLSAKPLWGWKIAATSSAGQKHIGVDGPLAGRILAEMVYPNGAILPFGANRMAVAEAEFAFRIGHSILPREKPYSMDEVLNAVAALHLGIEVPDSRFADFVTAGAPQLIADNACAHQFVLGPEAPAYW
;
A
#
# COMPACT_ATOMS: atom_id res chain seq x y z
N MET A 1 -4.80 -20.26 11.83
CA MET A 1 -5.20 -18.86 12.04
C MET A 1 -4.02 -18.18 12.67
N MET A 2 -3.49 -17.15 12.01
CA MET A 2 -2.36 -16.36 12.52
C MET A 2 -2.76 -15.57 13.76
N ASP A 3 -1.96 -15.64 14.83
CA ASP A 3 -2.17 -14.83 16.03
C ASP A 3 -1.49 -13.45 15.93
N LEU A 4 -1.75 -12.59 16.91
CA LEU A 4 -1.21 -11.23 16.95
C LEU A 4 0.33 -11.21 17.03
N THR A 5 0.93 -12.15 17.75
CA THR A 5 2.40 -12.24 17.91
C THR A 5 3.04 -12.59 16.58
N GLN A 6 2.49 -13.57 15.86
CA GLN A 6 2.92 -13.94 14.52
C GLN A 6 2.77 -12.77 13.55
N ALA A 7 1.63 -12.07 13.57
CA ALA A 7 1.39 -10.92 12.68
C ALA A 7 2.40 -9.79 12.92
N GLN A 8 2.72 -9.51 14.20
CA GLN A 8 3.73 -8.52 14.58
C GLN A 8 5.13 -8.93 14.15
N GLU A 9 5.47 -10.22 14.29
CA GLU A 9 6.78 -10.73 13.88
C GLU A 9 6.96 -10.69 12.36
N ALA A 10 5.95 -11.12 11.60
CA ALA A 10 5.96 -11.03 10.14
C ALA A 10 6.13 -9.57 9.67
N SER A 11 5.43 -8.62 10.30
CA SER A 11 5.53 -7.20 9.98
C SER A 11 6.93 -6.65 10.28
N ARG A 12 7.51 -7.00 11.44
CA ARG A 12 8.90 -6.63 11.78
C ARG A 12 9.89 -7.17 10.76
N LEU A 13 9.72 -8.42 10.32
CA LEU A 13 10.59 -9.03 9.32
C LEU A 13 10.53 -8.29 7.98
N LEU A 14 9.33 -7.97 7.49
CA LEU A 14 9.14 -7.20 6.26
C LEU A 14 9.75 -5.79 6.37
N VAL A 15 9.49 -5.08 7.47
CA VAL A 15 10.05 -3.74 7.69
C VAL A 15 11.58 -3.76 7.84
N ALA A 16 12.14 -4.80 8.45
CA ALA A 16 13.59 -4.96 8.53
C ALA A 16 14.23 -5.12 7.14
N HIS A 17 13.64 -5.96 6.28
CA HIS A 17 14.08 -6.12 4.90
C HIS A 17 13.96 -4.83 4.10
N TRP A 18 12.84 -4.14 4.26
CA TRP A 18 12.61 -2.85 3.62
C TRP A 18 13.70 -1.82 3.99
N ARG A 19 13.97 -1.64 5.29
CA ARG A 19 14.99 -0.70 5.79
C ARG A 19 16.41 -1.10 5.37
N ALA A 20 16.68 -2.39 5.23
CA ALA A 20 17.97 -2.91 4.79
C ALA A 20 18.14 -2.91 3.25
N GLY A 21 17.10 -2.60 2.48
CA GLY A 21 17.14 -2.73 1.02
C GLY A 21 17.26 -4.18 0.54
N GLN A 22 16.72 -5.12 1.31
CA GLN A 22 16.81 -6.55 1.07
C GLN A 22 15.44 -7.11 0.66
N VAL A 23 15.45 -8.27 0.01
CA VAL A 23 14.25 -9.00 -0.41
C VAL A 23 14.25 -10.42 0.12
N LEU A 24 13.04 -10.96 0.26
CA LEU A 24 12.74 -12.33 0.66
C LEU A 24 12.26 -13.12 -0.55
N GLY A 25 12.54 -14.44 -0.58
CA GLY A 25 11.82 -15.34 -1.48
C GLY A 25 10.37 -15.56 -1.03
N ALA A 26 10.18 -15.78 0.27
CA ALA A 26 8.89 -15.91 0.93
C ALA A 26 9.05 -15.61 2.43
N LEU A 27 7.94 -15.32 3.11
CA LEU A 27 7.93 -15.33 4.57
C LEU A 27 8.14 -16.76 5.10
N PRO A 28 8.79 -16.94 6.27
CA PRO A 28 8.88 -18.25 6.92
C PRO A 28 7.50 -18.90 7.07
N GLU A 29 7.43 -20.23 6.97
CA GLU A 29 6.16 -20.97 6.94
C GLU A 29 5.21 -20.63 8.11
N ALA A 30 5.78 -20.42 9.31
CA ALA A 30 5.04 -20.04 10.51
C ALA A 30 4.53 -18.58 10.52
N LEU A 31 5.03 -17.74 9.61
CA LEU A 31 4.70 -16.33 9.45
C LEU A 31 3.98 -16.04 8.11
N CYS A 32 3.81 -17.05 7.26
CA CYS A 32 3.24 -16.88 5.93
C CYS A 32 1.70 -16.78 6.00
N PRO A 33 1.09 -15.66 5.59
CA PRO A 33 -0.35 -15.48 5.64
C PRO A 33 -1.05 -16.37 4.60
N ARG A 34 -2.16 -17.00 4.99
CA ARG A 34 -2.95 -17.91 4.14
C ARG A 34 -4.21 -17.27 3.58
N SER A 35 -4.53 -16.06 4.01
CA SER A 35 -5.72 -15.33 3.57
C SER A 35 -5.47 -13.83 3.52
N ARG A 36 -6.34 -13.10 2.80
CA ARG A 36 -6.32 -11.63 2.80
C ARG A 36 -6.47 -11.06 4.21
N LEU A 37 -7.28 -11.70 5.05
CA LEU A 37 -7.48 -11.30 6.46
C LEU A 37 -6.16 -11.37 7.25
N GLU A 38 -5.41 -12.47 7.11
CA GLU A 38 -4.10 -12.60 7.75
C GLU A 38 -3.08 -11.62 7.16
N GLY A 39 -3.09 -11.40 5.84
CA GLY A 39 -2.26 -10.38 5.19
C GLY A 39 -2.51 -8.98 5.76
N TYR A 40 -3.78 -8.58 5.89
CA TYR A 40 -4.15 -7.29 6.48
C TYR A 40 -3.82 -7.22 7.98
N ALA A 41 -3.90 -8.34 8.71
CA ALA A 41 -3.48 -8.38 10.11
C ALA A 41 -1.98 -8.08 10.29
N ILE A 42 -1.13 -8.59 9.37
CA ILE A 42 0.30 -8.25 9.30
C ILE A 42 0.48 -6.78 8.92
N GLN A 43 -0.17 -6.33 7.84
CA GLN A 43 -0.07 -4.95 7.34
C GLN A 43 -0.48 -3.92 8.40
N ALA A 44 -1.49 -4.22 9.21
CA ALA A 44 -1.95 -3.34 10.29
C ALA A 44 -0.89 -3.06 11.37
N GLN A 45 0.15 -3.90 11.47
CA GLN A 45 1.24 -3.67 12.42
C GLN A 45 2.28 -2.65 11.92
N LEU A 46 2.25 -2.29 10.63
CA LEU A 46 3.20 -1.37 10.01
C LEU A 46 3.25 0.00 10.71
N GLU A 47 2.09 0.56 11.05
CA GLU A 47 2.01 1.86 11.73
C GLU A 47 2.74 1.88 13.08
N ARG A 48 2.76 0.75 13.80
CA ARG A 48 3.46 0.64 15.09
C ARG A 48 4.98 0.68 14.94
N LEU A 49 5.48 0.42 13.73
CA LEU A 49 6.90 0.41 13.38
C LEU A 49 7.32 1.71 12.67
N SER A 50 6.36 2.55 12.29
CA SER A 50 6.55 3.82 11.58
C SER A 50 6.99 4.94 12.53
N ALA A 51 7.80 5.89 12.04
CA ALA A 51 8.21 7.06 12.82
C ALA A 51 7.19 8.22 12.74
N LYS A 52 6.31 8.18 11.74
CA LYS A 52 5.28 9.16 11.41
C LYS A 52 3.92 8.46 11.25
N PRO A 53 2.82 9.19 11.43
CA PRO A 53 1.48 8.60 11.32
C PRO A 53 1.18 8.12 9.88
N LEU A 54 0.13 7.30 9.77
CA LEU A 54 -0.55 7.06 8.52
C LEU A 54 -0.97 8.40 7.90
N TRP A 55 -0.62 8.59 6.63
CA TRP A 55 -0.99 9.76 5.84
C TRP A 55 -2.21 9.49 4.95
N GLY A 56 -2.28 8.28 4.39
CA GLY A 56 -3.36 7.89 3.50
C GLY A 56 -3.27 6.44 3.05
N TRP A 57 -3.99 6.13 1.98
CA TRP A 57 -4.07 4.79 1.41
C TRP A 57 -3.87 4.83 -0.10
N LYS A 58 -3.32 3.74 -0.63
CA LYS A 58 -3.26 3.45 -2.06
C LYS A 58 -4.08 2.20 -2.38
N ILE A 59 -4.52 2.07 -3.62
CA ILE A 59 -5.23 0.88 -4.10
C ILE A 59 -4.48 0.34 -5.32
N ALA A 60 -3.81 -0.80 -5.15
CA ALA A 60 -3.09 -1.48 -6.22
C ALA A 60 -4.00 -2.47 -6.96
N ALA A 61 -3.58 -2.89 -8.16
CA ALA A 61 -4.29 -3.89 -8.98
C ALA A 61 -5.76 -3.51 -9.23
N THR A 62 -6.00 -2.25 -9.60
CA THR A 62 -7.34 -1.70 -9.88
C THR A 62 -7.95 -2.22 -11.17
N SER A 63 -7.14 -2.62 -12.14
CA SER A 63 -7.59 -3.19 -13.42
C SER A 63 -7.56 -4.72 -13.40
N SER A 64 -8.49 -5.36 -14.14
CA SER A 64 -8.49 -6.82 -14.30
C SER A 64 -7.22 -7.34 -14.97
N ALA A 65 -6.58 -6.54 -15.82
CA ALA A 65 -5.30 -6.90 -16.42
C ALA A 65 -4.17 -6.91 -15.38
N GLY A 66 -4.10 -5.87 -14.53
CA GLY A 66 -3.14 -5.82 -13.42
C GLY A 66 -3.36 -6.95 -12.42
N GLN A 67 -4.61 -7.26 -12.07
CA GLN A 67 -4.96 -8.38 -11.20
C GLN A 67 -4.45 -9.73 -11.73
N LYS A 68 -4.68 -10.00 -13.02
CA LYS A 68 -4.18 -11.21 -13.68
C LYS A 68 -2.66 -11.25 -13.75
N HIS A 69 -2.02 -10.10 -13.99
CA HIS A 69 -0.57 -10.00 -14.11
C HIS A 69 0.15 -10.46 -12.85
N ILE A 70 -0.32 -10.06 -11.67
CA ILE A 70 0.29 -10.41 -10.37
C ILE A 70 -0.46 -11.54 -9.62
N GLY A 71 -1.37 -12.24 -10.30
CA GLY A 71 -2.07 -13.40 -9.75
C GLY A 71 -2.96 -13.13 -8.54
N VAL A 72 -3.69 -12.01 -8.52
CA VAL A 72 -4.61 -11.64 -7.42
C VAL A 72 -6.08 -11.62 -7.84
N ASP A 73 -6.96 -11.79 -6.86
CA ASP A 73 -8.42 -11.90 -7.02
C ASP A 73 -9.16 -10.55 -6.97
N GLY A 74 -8.44 -9.45 -6.73
CA GLY A 74 -9.01 -8.12 -6.67
C GLY A 74 -8.00 -7.07 -6.19
N PRO A 75 -8.43 -5.80 -6.10
CA PRO A 75 -7.56 -4.71 -5.69
C PRO A 75 -7.00 -4.91 -4.28
N LEU A 76 -5.82 -4.36 -4.03
CA LEU A 76 -5.12 -4.46 -2.74
C LEU A 76 -4.96 -3.08 -2.12
N ALA A 77 -5.39 -2.88 -0.88
CA ALA A 77 -5.15 -1.63 -0.17
C ALA A 77 -3.75 -1.64 0.44
N GLY A 78 -3.01 -0.56 0.27
CA GLY A 78 -1.74 -0.29 0.94
C GLY A 78 -1.80 1.00 1.74
N ARG A 79 -0.93 1.11 2.75
CA ARG A 79 -0.82 2.26 3.65
C ARG A 79 0.28 3.18 3.18
N ILE A 80 -0.01 4.48 3.10
CA ILE A 80 0.99 5.52 2.86
C ILE A 80 1.32 6.16 4.20
N LEU A 81 2.56 5.99 4.66
CA LEU A 81 3.06 6.62 5.89
C LEU A 81 3.58 8.02 5.57
N ALA A 82 3.40 9.00 6.46
CA ALA A 82 3.76 10.39 6.16
C ALA A 82 5.27 10.61 5.93
N GLU A 83 6.13 9.73 6.45
CA GLU A 83 7.58 9.73 6.17
C GLU A 83 7.95 9.32 4.73
N MET A 84 7.01 8.72 3.99
CA MET A 84 7.19 8.31 2.61
C MET A 84 6.53 9.26 1.61
N VAL A 85 5.97 10.37 2.09
CA VAL A 85 5.32 11.38 1.26
C VAL A 85 6.28 12.54 1.02
N TYR A 86 6.46 12.86 -0.26
CA TYR A 86 7.35 13.92 -0.72
C TYR A 86 6.56 15.01 -1.45
N PRO A 87 7.00 16.28 -1.33
CA PRO A 87 6.35 17.37 -2.04
C PRO A 87 6.66 17.33 -3.55
N ASN A 88 5.81 17.99 -4.34
CA ASN A 88 6.07 18.23 -5.76
C ASN A 88 7.49 18.77 -6.02
N GLY A 89 8.19 18.17 -7.00
CA GLY A 89 9.55 18.55 -7.37
C GLY A 89 10.66 18.01 -6.46
N ALA A 90 10.33 17.19 -5.46
CA ALA A 90 11.33 16.54 -4.63
C ALA A 90 12.23 15.58 -5.43
N ILE A 91 13.50 15.50 -5.02
CA ILE A 91 14.42 14.45 -5.46
C ILE A 91 14.26 13.28 -4.49
N LEU A 92 13.85 12.12 -5.01
CA LEU A 92 13.66 10.92 -4.20
C LEU A 92 14.96 10.15 -4.03
N PRO A 93 15.28 9.65 -2.83
CA PRO A 93 16.33 8.65 -2.67
C PRO A 93 15.84 7.33 -3.25
N PHE A 94 16.28 7.00 -4.48
CA PHE A 94 15.89 5.75 -5.15
C PHE A 94 16.34 4.50 -4.37
N GLY A 95 17.53 4.58 -3.74
CA GLY A 95 18.00 3.57 -2.80
C GLY A 95 18.06 2.18 -3.41
N ALA A 96 17.52 1.20 -2.67
CA ALA A 96 17.46 -0.20 -3.08
C ALA A 96 16.13 -0.59 -3.74
N ASN A 97 15.32 0.39 -4.19
CA ASN A 97 14.07 0.11 -4.87
C ASN A 97 14.32 -0.77 -6.10
N ARG A 98 13.59 -1.88 -6.21
CA ARG A 98 13.82 -2.89 -7.25
C ARG A 98 12.76 -2.90 -8.33
N MET A 99 11.56 -2.41 -8.02
CA MET A 99 10.50 -2.32 -9.02
C MET A 99 10.88 -1.34 -10.12
N ALA A 100 11.57 -0.24 -9.77
CA ALA A 100 12.07 0.75 -10.74
C ALA A 100 10.98 1.32 -11.66
N VAL A 101 9.75 1.44 -11.13
CA VAL A 101 8.59 2.01 -11.82
C VAL A 101 8.14 3.26 -11.08
N ALA A 102 7.61 4.22 -11.85
CA ALA A 102 6.82 5.32 -11.34
C ALA A 102 5.41 5.22 -11.93
N GLU A 103 4.40 5.19 -11.07
CA GLU A 103 2.99 5.05 -11.42
C GLU A 103 2.32 6.42 -11.28
N ALA A 104 1.64 6.88 -12.34
CA ALA A 104 0.90 8.13 -12.32
C ALA A 104 -0.50 7.88 -11.74
N GLU A 105 -0.87 8.62 -10.70
CA GLU A 105 -2.05 8.36 -9.89
C GLU A 105 -2.96 9.59 -9.73
N PHE A 106 -4.25 9.33 -9.57
CA PHE A 106 -5.20 10.31 -9.05
C PHE A 106 -5.29 10.14 -7.53
N ALA A 107 -4.98 11.20 -6.78
CA ALA A 107 -5.00 11.21 -5.32
C ALA A 107 -6.16 12.06 -4.81
N PHE A 108 -7.10 11.42 -4.10
CA PHE A 108 -8.28 12.09 -3.56
C PHE A 108 -8.08 12.43 -2.09
N ARG A 109 -8.18 13.72 -1.75
CA ARG A 109 -8.19 14.17 -0.37
C ARG A 109 -9.62 14.09 0.16
N ILE A 110 -9.81 13.25 1.18
CA ILE A 110 -11.11 13.06 1.83
C ILE A 110 -11.38 14.22 2.80
N GLY A 111 -12.51 14.90 2.64
CA GLY A 111 -12.94 16.05 3.44
C GLY A 111 -13.72 15.68 4.70
N HIS A 112 -14.41 14.53 4.69
CA HIS A 112 -15.10 13.99 5.87
C HIS A 112 -15.03 12.46 5.89
N SER A 113 -15.05 11.89 7.09
CA SER A 113 -14.77 10.48 7.30
C SER A 113 -15.80 9.55 6.66
N ILE A 114 -15.32 8.59 5.88
CA ILE A 114 -16.09 7.43 5.42
C ILE A 114 -15.93 6.33 6.48
N LEU A 115 -16.99 6.01 7.21
CA LEU A 115 -16.95 5.06 8.33
C LEU A 115 -17.24 3.62 7.88
N PRO A 116 -16.65 2.59 8.52
CA PRO A 116 -16.99 1.21 8.23
C PRO A 116 -18.49 0.92 8.46
N ARG A 117 -19.13 0.21 7.53
CA ARG A 117 -20.52 -0.25 7.63
C ARG A 117 -20.72 -1.53 6.82
N GLU A 118 -21.81 -2.25 7.09
CA GLU A 118 -22.11 -3.51 6.40
C GLU A 118 -22.43 -3.33 4.91
N LYS A 119 -23.18 -2.28 4.58
CA LYS A 119 -23.59 -1.99 3.20
C LYS A 119 -22.50 -1.23 2.45
N PRO A 120 -22.08 -1.65 1.23
CA PRO A 120 -21.15 -0.88 0.42
C PRO A 120 -21.58 0.57 0.21
N TYR A 121 -20.62 1.48 0.09
CA TYR A 121 -20.86 2.85 -0.34
C TYR A 121 -21.16 2.91 -1.83
N SER A 122 -22.11 3.76 -2.23
CA SER A 122 -22.26 4.12 -3.64
C SER A 122 -21.14 5.05 -4.08
N MET A 123 -20.93 5.16 -5.39
CA MET A 123 -19.96 6.09 -5.94
C MET A 123 -20.26 7.54 -5.52
N ASP A 124 -21.53 7.96 -5.57
CA ASP A 124 -21.94 9.32 -5.17
C ASP A 124 -21.67 9.59 -3.68
N GLU A 125 -21.87 8.61 -2.80
CA GLU A 125 -21.54 8.78 -1.37
C GLU A 125 -20.04 8.98 -1.16
N VAL A 126 -19.19 8.25 -1.91
CA VAL A 126 -17.72 8.42 -1.83
C VAL A 126 -17.29 9.75 -2.43
N LEU A 127 -17.82 10.13 -3.60
CA LEU A 127 -17.50 11.39 -4.26
C LEU A 127 -17.88 12.60 -3.39
N ASN A 128 -19.01 12.55 -2.70
CA ASN A 128 -19.43 13.57 -1.75
C ASN A 128 -18.47 13.72 -0.53
N ALA A 129 -17.61 12.73 -0.28
CA ALA A 129 -16.58 12.79 0.75
C ALA A 129 -15.25 13.35 0.23
N VAL A 130 -15.06 13.50 -1.08
CA VAL A 130 -13.84 14.06 -1.65
C VAL A 130 -13.87 15.58 -1.57
N ALA A 131 -12.86 16.16 -0.94
CA ALA A 131 -12.67 17.62 -0.86
C ALA A 131 -11.80 18.16 -2.00
N ALA A 132 -10.89 17.35 -2.52
CA ALA A 132 -9.98 17.76 -3.59
C ALA A 132 -9.41 16.56 -4.34
N LEU A 133 -9.10 16.78 -5.61
CA LEU A 133 -8.29 15.89 -6.43
C LEU A 133 -6.88 16.46 -6.52
N HIS A 134 -5.88 15.60 -6.48
CA HIS A 134 -4.49 15.88 -6.80
C HIS A 134 -4.01 14.87 -7.84
N LEU A 135 -2.96 15.23 -8.57
CA LEU A 135 -2.14 14.24 -9.28
C LEU A 135 -1.01 13.81 -8.35
N GLY A 136 -0.68 12.53 -8.39
CA GLY A 136 0.42 11.95 -7.62
C GLY A 136 1.27 11.02 -8.45
N ILE A 137 2.47 10.75 -7.95
CA ILE A 137 3.33 9.69 -8.48
C ILE A 137 3.63 8.74 -7.33
N GLU A 138 3.28 7.47 -7.49
CA GLU A 138 3.76 6.41 -6.60
C GLU A 138 5.03 5.79 -7.19
N VAL A 139 6.03 5.57 -6.35
CA VAL A 139 7.22 4.78 -6.68
C VAL A 139 7.17 3.54 -5.80
N PRO A 140 6.44 2.48 -6.23
CA PRO A 140 6.21 1.29 -5.43
C PRO A 140 7.50 0.49 -5.23
N ASP A 141 7.53 -0.35 -4.19
CA ASP A 141 8.61 -1.31 -3.96
C ASP A 141 8.09 -2.54 -3.23
N SER A 142 8.62 -3.71 -3.59
CA SER A 142 8.27 -4.96 -2.91
C SER A 142 9.45 -5.52 -2.13
N ARG A 143 9.17 -6.12 -0.97
CA ARG A 143 10.16 -6.87 -0.20
C ARG A 143 10.21 -8.34 -0.60
N PHE A 144 9.44 -8.76 -1.61
CA PHE A 144 9.57 -10.07 -2.24
C PHE A 144 10.39 -9.98 -3.52
N ALA A 145 11.32 -10.93 -3.70
CA ALA A 145 12.19 -10.99 -4.86
C ALA A 145 11.39 -11.25 -6.16
N ASP A 146 10.33 -12.04 -6.06
CA ASP A 146 9.36 -12.28 -7.12
C ASP A 146 7.95 -11.92 -6.62
N PHE A 147 7.64 -10.62 -6.65
CA PHE A 147 6.34 -10.11 -6.20
C PHE A 147 5.18 -10.55 -7.13
N VAL A 148 5.47 -10.89 -8.39
CA VAL A 148 4.46 -11.26 -9.40
C VAL A 148 3.79 -12.59 -9.04
N THR A 149 4.53 -13.49 -8.37
CA THR A 149 4.02 -14.81 -7.96
C THR A 149 3.76 -14.93 -6.45
N ALA A 150 4.04 -13.90 -5.66
CA ALA A 150 3.89 -13.92 -4.20
C ALA A 150 2.44 -14.15 -3.72
N GLY A 151 1.46 -13.74 -4.51
CA GLY A 151 0.04 -13.91 -4.22
C GLY A 151 -0.55 -12.88 -3.24
N ALA A 152 -1.88 -12.73 -3.27
CA ALA A 152 -2.58 -11.65 -2.58
C ALA A 152 -2.28 -11.54 -1.07
N PRO A 153 -2.29 -12.63 -0.27
CA PRO A 153 -2.02 -12.53 1.17
C PRO A 153 -0.64 -11.94 1.49
N GLN A 154 0.38 -12.37 0.76
CA GLN A 154 1.75 -11.89 0.95
C GLN A 154 1.89 -10.46 0.44
N LEU A 155 1.35 -10.13 -0.73
CA LEU A 155 1.39 -8.76 -1.25
C LEU A 155 0.67 -7.77 -0.34
N ILE A 156 -0.46 -8.16 0.27
CA ILE A 156 -1.15 -7.33 1.27
C ILE A 156 -0.27 -7.14 2.51
N ALA A 157 0.32 -8.21 3.04
CA ALA A 157 1.26 -8.14 4.16
C ALA A 157 2.43 -7.21 3.82
N ASP A 158 2.88 -7.26 2.57
CA ASP A 158 3.88 -6.38 1.96
C ASP A 158 3.31 -5.01 1.55
N ASN A 159 2.33 -4.52 2.30
CA ASN A 159 1.75 -3.19 2.13
C ASN A 159 1.25 -2.88 0.71
N ALA A 160 0.85 -3.90 -0.06
CA ALA A 160 0.50 -3.82 -1.47
C ALA A 160 1.58 -3.11 -2.31
N CYS A 161 2.86 -3.36 -2.01
CA CYS A 161 4.03 -2.70 -2.61
C CYS A 161 4.08 -1.17 -2.41
N ALA A 162 3.25 -0.61 -1.51
CA ALA A 162 3.27 0.81 -1.26
C ALA A 162 4.59 1.24 -0.64
N HIS A 163 5.17 2.30 -1.20
CA HIS A 163 6.47 2.81 -0.81
C HIS A 163 6.49 4.34 -0.85
N GLN A 164 7.22 4.97 -1.77
CA GLN A 164 7.35 6.41 -1.86
C GLN A 164 6.20 7.01 -2.66
N PHE A 165 5.72 8.18 -2.25
CA PHE A 165 4.65 8.88 -2.94
C PHE A 165 4.98 10.37 -3.04
N VAL A 166 4.84 10.93 -4.24
CA VAL A 166 4.97 12.38 -4.49
C VAL A 166 3.59 12.94 -4.71
N LEU A 167 3.19 13.92 -3.89
CA LEU A 167 1.92 14.62 -4.06
C LEU A 167 2.13 15.90 -4.89
N GLY A 168 1.42 15.98 -6.01
CA GLY A 168 1.35 17.15 -6.85
C GLY A 168 0.41 18.24 -6.30
N PRO A 169 0.34 19.40 -6.97
CA PRO A 169 -0.62 20.45 -6.63
C PRO A 169 -2.06 19.94 -6.75
N GLU A 170 -2.97 20.64 -6.07
CA GLU A 170 -4.41 20.40 -6.22
C GLU A 170 -4.81 20.62 -7.69
N ALA A 171 -5.61 19.70 -8.23
CA ALA A 171 -6.14 19.77 -9.58
C ALA A 171 -7.17 20.90 -9.70
N PRO A 172 -7.33 21.51 -10.89
CA PRO A 172 -8.35 22.54 -11.11
C PRO A 172 -9.76 22.03 -10.80
N ALA A 173 -10.65 22.90 -10.30
CA ALA A 173 -11.96 22.55 -9.74
C ALA A 173 -13.02 21.94 -10.70
N TYR A 174 -12.68 21.60 -11.94
CA TYR A 174 -13.60 21.07 -12.96
C TYR A 174 -13.43 19.57 -13.24
N TRP A 175 -12.98 18.81 -12.24
CA TRP A 175 -12.87 17.35 -12.32
C TRP A 175 -14.18 16.64 -11.98
#